data_AF-A0A4R5KCY0-F1
#
_entry.id   AF-A0A4R5KCY0-F1
#
_cell.length_a   1.000
_cell.length_b   1.000
_cell.length_c   1.000
_cell.angle_alpha   90.00
_cell.angle_beta   90.00
_cell.angle_gamma   90.00
#
_symmetry.space_group_name_H-M   'P 1'
#
loop_
_entity.id
_entity.type
_entity.pdbx_description
1 polymer ?
#
loop_
_entity_poly.entity_id
_entity_poly.type
_entity_poly.pdbx_seq_one_letter_code
_entity_poly.pdbx_strand_id
1 'polypeptide(L)' 'MGISCLAPGQSGDPRSPHYADLLSTWANGESFPLLYSRSAIEAATTHWFLVRADGK' A
#
# COMPACT_ATOMS: atom_id res chain seq x y z
N MET A 1 3.81 -9.85 -13.82
CA MET A 1 4.21 -9.63 -12.42
C MET A 1 4.76 -8.21 -12.34
N GLY A 2 4.04 -7.29 -11.70
CA GLY A 2 4.46 -5.90 -11.57
C GLY A 2 5.38 -5.74 -10.35
N ILE A 3 6.37 -4.87 -10.43
CA ILE A 3 7.22 -4.48 -9.30
C ILE A 3 6.80 -3.07 -8.85
N SER A 4 6.75 -2.86 -7.54
CA SER A 4 6.44 -1.57 -6.94
C SER A 4 7.59 -1.11 -6.05
N CYS A 5 7.90 0.19 -6.13
CA CYS A 5 8.83 0.88 -5.26
C CYS A 5 8.35 2.33 -5.10
N LEU A 6 7.57 2.61 -4.05
CA LEU A 6 7.06 3.94 -3.74
C LEU A 6 7.82 4.44 -2.51
N ALA A 7 8.68 5.45 -2.70
CA ALA A 7 9.45 6.06 -1.63
C ALA A 7 8.87 7.44 -1.26
N PRO A 8 8.91 7.84 0.02
CA PRO A 8 9.38 7.08 1.19
C PRO A 8 8.36 6.07 1.74
N GLY A 9 7.10 6.17 1.33
CA GLY A 9 5.99 5.30 1.72
C GLY A 9 4.79 5.57 0.82
N GLN A 10 3.69 4.86 1.04
CA GLN A 10 2.48 5.01 0.21
C GLN A 10 1.54 6.13 0.68
N SER A 11 1.76 6.68 1.88
CA SER A 11 0.91 7.73 2.47
C SER A 11 1.61 9.09 2.47
N GLY A 12 0.84 10.15 2.18
CA GLY A 12 1.31 11.54 2.31
C GLY A 12 1.07 12.16 3.69
N ASP A 13 0.38 11.49 4.62
CA ASP A 13 0.13 11.99 5.98
C ASP A 13 1.31 11.61 6.89
N PRO A 14 2.06 12.57 7.48
CA PRO A 14 3.20 12.29 8.37
C PRO A 14 2.86 11.46 9.61
N ARG A 15 1.59 11.37 10.00
CA ARG A 15 1.12 10.57 11.14
C ARG A 15 0.78 9.14 10.75
N SER A 16 0.71 8.84 9.46
CA SER A 16 0.42 7.50 8.97
C SER A 16 1.61 6.57 9.23
N PRO A 17 1.39 5.33 9.68
CA PRO A 17 2.45 4.33 9.75
C PRO A 17 3.06 4.06 8.36
N HIS A 18 2.33 4.38 7.30
CA HIS A 18 2.74 4.17 5.91
C HIS A 18 3.38 5.40 5.23
N TYR A 19 3.81 6.39 6.02
CA TYR A 19 4.44 7.61 5.51
C TYR A 19 5.86 7.37 4.98
N ALA A 20 6.64 6.56 5.69
CA ALA A 20 8.07 6.34 5.40
C ALA A 20 8.50 4.87 5.56
N ASP A 21 7.54 3.93 5.59
CA ASP A 21 7.76 2.51 5.84
C ASP A 21 8.53 1.78 4.72
N LEU A 22 8.62 2.38 3.53
CA LEU A 22 9.31 1.82 2.37
C LEU A 22 10.67 2.48 2.09
N LEU A 23 11.10 3.44 2.91
CA LEU A 23 12.32 4.22 2.68
C LEU A 23 13.57 3.34 2.64
N SER A 24 13.68 2.37 3.57
CA SER A 24 14.82 1.44 3.61
C SER A 24 14.85 0.51 2.40
N THR A 25 13.69 -0.03 2.02
CA THR A 25 13.55 -0.91 0.84
C THR A 25 13.95 -0.16 -0.43
N TRP A 26 13.48 1.08 -0.60
CA TRP A 26 13.91 1.92 -1.72
C TRP A 26 15.40 2.23 -1.69
N ALA A 27 15.94 2.61 -0.53
CA ALA A 27 17.36 2.96 -0.39
C ALA A 27 18.30 1.79 -0.73
N ASN A 28 17.85 0.56 -0.48
CA ASN A 28 18.56 -0.67 -0.82
C ASN A 28 18.33 -1.11 -2.29
N GLY A 29 17.55 -0.38 -3.08
CA GLY A 29 17.20 -0.77 -4.45
C GLY A 29 16.27 -1.98 -4.53
N GLU A 30 15.60 -2.32 -3.42
CA GLU A 30 14.69 -3.44 -3.33
C GLU A 30 13.30 -3.06 -3.86
N SER A 31 12.54 -4.08 -4.26
CA SER A 31 11.17 -3.93 -4.77
C SER A 31 10.30 -5.02 -4.17
N PHE A 32 9.00 -4.73 -4.08
CA PHE A 32 8.02 -5.71 -3.61
C PHE A 32 7.00 -6.06 -4.71
N PRO A 33 6.37 -7.24 -4.64
CA PRO A 33 5.39 -7.66 -5.62
C PRO A 33 4.14 -6.78 -5.60
N LEU A 34 3.71 -6.33 -6.78
CA LEU A 34 2.39 -5.72 -6.93
C LEU A 34 1.34 -6.83 -7.08
N LEU A 35 0.41 -6.88 -6.12
CA LEU A 35 -0.60 -7.92 -6.02
C LEU A 35 -1.80 -7.58 -6.93
N TYR A 36 -2.26 -8.55 -7.72
CA TYR A 36 -3.38 -8.37 -8.66
C TYR A 36 -4.51 -9.37 -8.45
N SER A 37 -4.22 -10.56 -7.90
CA SER A 37 -5.25 -11.54 -7.64
C SER A 37 -6.03 -11.18 -6.38
N ARG A 38 -7.34 -11.44 -6.41
CA ARG A 38 -8.22 -11.17 -5.28
C ARG A 38 -7.73 -11.82 -3.99
N SER A 39 -7.33 -13.09 -4.05
CA SER A 39 -6.82 -13.82 -2.88
C SER A 39 -5.56 -13.21 -2.27
N ALA A 40 -4.62 -12.75 -3.12
CA ALA A 40 -3.40 -12.11 -2.64
C ALA A 40 -3.68 -10.74 -2.02
N ILE A 41 -4.59 -9.96 -2.63
CA ILE A 41 -5.03 -8.67 -2.10
C ILE A 41 -5.71 -8.86 -0.74
N GLU A 42 -6.66 -9.81 -0.63
CA GLU A 42 -7.36 -10.09 0.62
C GLU A 42 -6.40 -10.53 1.74
N ALA A 43 -5.39 -11.34 1.43
CA ALA A 43 -4.37 -11.75 2.40
C ALA A 43 -3.46 -10.61 2.88
N ALA A 44 -3.18 -9.62 2.03
CA ALA A 44 -2.34 -8.47 2.35
C ALA A 44 -3.11 -7.25 2.90
N THR A 45 -4.44 -7.30 2.93
CA THR A 45 -5.27 -6.14 3.33
C THR A 45 -5.23 -5.95 4.85
N THR A 46 -4.87 -4.73 5.29
CA THR A 46 -4.85 -4.37 6.72
C THR A 46 -6.12 -3.66 7.19
N HIS A 47 -6.80 -2.92 6.28
CA HIS A 47 -7.98 -2.12 6.61
C HIS A 47 -9.01 -2.15 5.49
N TRP A 48 -10.31 -2.16 5.86
CA TRP A 48 -11.43 -2.09 4.95
C TRP A 48 -12.30 -0.88 5.27
N PHE A 49 -12.63 -0.10 4.24
CA PHE A 49 -13.57 1.01 4.35
C PHE A 49 -14.76 0.73 3.44
N LEU A 50 -15.91 0.39 4.04
CA LEU A 50 -17.15 0.26 3.30
C LEU A 50 -17.81 1.64 3.22
N VAL A 51 -17.74 2.27 2.06
CA VAL A 51 -18.46 3.52 1.81
C VAL A 51 -19.84 3.18 1.26
N ARG A 52 -20.89 3.65 1.94
CA ARG A 52 -22.25 3.65 1.40
C ARG A 52 -22.55 5.07 0.94
N ALA A 53 -22.98 5.21 -0.31
CA ALA A 53 -23.59 6.46 -0.73
C ALA A 53 -24.97 6.53 -0.06
N ASP A 54 -25.16 7.52 0.80
CA ASP A 54 -26.51 7.84 1.25
C ASP A 54 -27.27 8.38 0.04
N GLY A 55 -28.35 7.69 -0.32
CA GLY A 55 -29.12 7.93 -1.54
C GLY A 55 -29.52 9.39 -1.67
N LYS A 56 -29.11 10.01 -2.77
CA LYS A 56 -29.81 11.14 -3.36
C LYS A 56 -30.65 10.62 -4.52
#